data_AF-A0A9W3FDY9-F1
#
_entry.id   AF-A0A9W3FDY9-F1
#
_cell.length_a   1.000
_cell.length_b   1.000
_cell.length_c   1.000
_cell.angle_alpha   90.00
_cell.angle_beta   90.00
_cell.angle_gamma   90.00
#
_symmetry.space_group_name_H-M   'P 1'
#
loop_
_entity.id
_entity.type
_entity.pdbx_description
1 polymer ?
#
loop_
_entity_poly.entity_id
_entity_poly.type
_entity_poly.pdbx_seq_one_letter_code
_entity_poly.pdbx_strand_id
1 'polypeptide(L)'
;METQGAARMGSQKYMMFLKEMSQLILTEMPKANYDSLFNDFVESEFFLIDGDALLITCFLAQSFEPGQNLHFFYLVERYLVDLISKGGQFAIVFFKDAEYAYFNFPELLPLRRALILHLEHNTTVDVRTTFSGCLSQEWQTFLEDSYPYF
;
A
#
# COMPACT_ATOMS: atom_id res chain seq x y z
N MET A 1 -37.52 -22.29 -8.88
CA MET A 1 -36.75 -21.86 -10.07
C MET A 1 -36.63 -20.33 -10.18
N GLU A 2 -37.51 -19.54 -9.53
CA GLU A 2 -37.47 -18.06 -9.55
C GLU A 2 -36.40 -17.43 -8.62
N THR A 3 -35.99 -18.12 -7.56
CA THR A 3 -35.03 -17.61 -6.57
C THR A 3 -33.57 -17.50 -7.08
N GLN A 4 -33.20 -18.27 -8.11
CA GLN A 4 -31.87 -18.17 -8.74
C GLN A 4 -31.74 -17.00 -9.73
N GLY A 5 -32.86 -16.54 -10.32
CA GLY A 5 -32.85 -15.43 -11.28
C GLY A 5 -32.66 -14.06 -10.62
N ALA A 6 -33.28 -13.84 -9.46
CA ALA A 6 -33.17 -12.59 -8.70
C ALA A 6 -31.78 -12.37 -8.10
N ALA A 7 -31.14 -13.42 -7.55
CA ALA A 7 -29.78 -13.34 -7.01
C ALA A 7 -28.74 -13.01 -8.09
N ARG A 8 -28.92 -13.57 -9.30
CA ARG A 8 -28.04 -13.34 -10.46
C ARG A 8 -28.16 -11.90 -10.99
N MET A 9 -29.37 -11.35 -11.00
CA MET A 9 -29.65 -9.96 -11.40
C MET A 9 -29.14 -8.94 -10.36
N GLY A 10 -29.25 -9.25 -9.07
CA GLY A 10 -28.65 -8.46 -7.99
C GLY A 10 -27.13 -8.37 -8.12
N SER A 11 -26.46 -9.51 -8.35
CA SER A 11 -25.01 -9.59 -8.55
C SER A 11 -24.52 -8.76 -9.76
N GLN A 12 -25.26 -8.76 -10.87
CA GLN A 12 -24.91 -7.94 -12.04
C GLN A 12 -25.00 -6.43 -11.75
N LYS A 13 -26.02 -5.99 -11.01
CA LYS A 13 -26.18 -4.58 -10.64
C LYS A 13 -25.02 -4.09 -9.76
N TYR A 14 -24.61 -4.89 -8.77
CA TYR A 14 -23.45 -4.58 -7.93
C TYR A 14 -22.16 -4.52 -8.75
N MET A 15 -21.96 -5.46 -9.67
CA MET A 15 -20.76 -5.50 -10.51
C MET A 15 -20.67 -4.30 -11.46
N MET A 16 -21.80 -3.84 -12.02
CA MET A 16 -21.85 -2.61 -12.80
C MET A 16 -21.51 -1.38 -11.95
N PHE A 17 -22.11 -1.26 -10.76
CA PHE A 17 -21.80 -0.16 -9.84
C PHE A 17 -20.31 -0.13 -9.44
N LEU A 18 -19.74 -1.27 -9.07
CA LEU A 18 -18.31 -1.37 -8.75
C LEU A 18 -17.42 -0.97 -9.93
N LYS A 19 -17.83 -1.32 -11.16
CA LYS A 19 -17.13 -0.93 -12.38
C LYS A 19 -17.20 0.58 -12.63
N GLU A 20 -18.37 1.18 -12.47
CA GLU A 20 -18.56 2.63 -12.58
C GLU A 20 -17.73 3.39 -11.52
N MET A 21 -17.76 2.92 -10.28
CA MET A 21 -16.94 3.48 -9.19
C MET A 21 -15.44 3.36 -9.50
N SER A 22 -14.99 2.18 -9.96
CA SER A 22 -13.61 1.97 -10.35
C SER A 22 -13.19 2.90 -11.49
N GLN A 23 -14.03 3.07 -12.52
CA GLN A 23 -13.77 4.00 -13.61
C GLN A 23 -13.70 5.45 -13.14
N LEU A 24 -14.60 5.86 -12.25
CA LEU A 24 -14.58 7.20 -11.67
C LEU A 24 -13.28 7.44 -10.90
N ILE A 25 -12.89 6.51 -10.02
CA ILE A 25 -11.65 6.60 -9.25
C ILE A 25 -10.45 6.70 -10.20
N LEU A 26 -10.34 5.81 -11.18
CA LEU A 26 -9.23 5.81 -12.14
C LEU A 26 -9.16 7.08 -12.99
N THR A 27 -10.30 7.74 -13.22
CA THR A 27 -10.37 8.96 -14.02
C THR A 27 -10.06 10.21 -13.20
N GLU A 28 -10.54 10.28 -11.96
CA GLU A 28 -10.42 11.48 -11.12
C GLU A 28 -9.18 11.48 -10.23
N MET A 29 -8.74 10.32 -9.73
CA MET A 29 -7.60 10.22 -8.82
C MET A 29 -6.29 10.77 -9.42
N PRO A 30 -5.95 10.56 -10.71
CA PRO A 30 -4.76 11.17 -11.32
C PRO A 30 -4.84 12.70 -11.48
N LYS A 31 -6.05 13.28 -11.41
CA LYS A 31 -6.27 14.73 -11.52
C LYS A 31 -6.18 15.44 -10.16
N ALA A 32 -6.14 14.69 -9.06
CA ALA A 32 -6.05 15.25 -7.73
C ALA A 32 -4.70 15.96 -7.55
N ASN A 33 -4.72 17.11 -6.86
CA ASN A 33 -3.49 17.73 -6.40
C ASN A 33 -2.98 16.93 -5.20
N TYR A 34 -1.70 16.58 -5.24
CA TYR A 34 -1.03 15.97 -4.10
C TYR A 34 -0.55 17.07 -3.17
N ASP A 35 -1.14 17.15 -1.98
CA ASP A 35 -0.62 17.98 -0.91
C ASP A 35 0.39 17.17 -0.08
N SER A 36 1.50 17.82 0.27
CA SER A 36 2.51 17.20 1.11
C SER A 36 2.06 17.25 2.57
N LEU A 37 1.85 16.07 3.17
CA LEU A 37 1.61 15.93 4.62
C LEU A 37 2.75 16.55 5.46
N PHE A 38 3.95 16.69 4.87
CA PHE A 38 5.11 17.27 5.55
C PHE A 38 5.06 18.79 5.74
N ASN A 39 4.12 19.49 5.10
CA ASN A 39 4.03 20.95 5.26
C ASN A 39 3.38 21.34 6.60
N ASP A 40 2.57 20.46 7.18
CA ASP A 40 1.85 20.66 8.44
C ASP A 40 2.42 19.81 9.59
N PHE A 41 3.45 19.01 9.33
CA PHE A 41 4.04 18.10 10.29
C PHE A 41 4.76 18.86 11.40
N VAL A 42 4.34 18.63 12.63
CA VAL A 42 5.17 18.97 13.80
C VAL A 42 6.22 17.87 13.90
N GLU A 43 7.51 18.22 14.02
CA GLU A 43 8.56 17.22 14.27
C GLU A 43 8.09 16.22 15.35
N SER A 44 8.16 14.91 15.07
CA SER A 44 7.82 13.76 15.94
C SER A 44 6.43 13.08 15.85
N GLU A 45 5.55 13.43 14.92
CA GLU A 45 4.30 12.65 14.76
C GLU A 45 4.59 11.27 14.12
N PHE A 46 4.03 10.21 14.72
CA PHE A 46 4.14 8.84 14.20
C PHE A 46 3.08 8.60 13.13
N PHE A 47 3.47 8.10 11.96
CA PHE A 47 2.54 7.79 10.87
C PHE A 47 2.80 6.41 10.26
N LEU A 48 1.90 5.97 9.39
CA LEU A 48 1.96 4.65 8.77
C LEU A 48 2.15 4.77 7.26
N ILE A 49 3.06 3.95 6.73
CA ILE A 49 3.29 3.84 5.30
C ILE A 49 2.68 2.52 4.82
N ASP A 50 1.79 2.60 3.84
CA ASP A 50 1.34 1.42 3.10
C ASP A 50 2.51 0.89 2.24
N GLY A 51 3.01 -0.30 2.60
CA GLY A 51 4.15 -0.93 1.96
C GLY A 51 3.87 -1.40 0.53
N ASP A 52 2.64 -1.78 0.23
CA ASP A 52 2.23 -2.18 -1.13
C ASP A 52 2.08 -0.95 -2.03
N ALA A 53 1.55 0.15 -1.50
CA ALA A 53 1.56 1.44 -2.20
C ALA A 53 2.99 1.96 -2.45
N LEU A 54 3.90 1.84 -1.47
CA LEU A 54 5.32 2.20 -1.61
C LEU A 54 5.99 1.37 -2.71
N LEU A 55 5.75 0.05 -2.72
CA LEU A 55 6.26 -0.86 -3.75
C LEU A 55 5.81 -0.43 -5.14
N ILE A 56 4.49 -0.24 -5.33
CA ILE A 56 3.93 0.13 -6.62
C ILE A 56 4.45 1.50 -7.07
N THR A 57 4.53 2.46 -6.15
CA THR A 57 5.07 3.80 -6.45
C THR A 57 6.51 3.72 -6.94
N CYS A 58 7.36 2.97 -6.26
CA CYS A 58 8.77 2.83 -6.65
C CYS A 58 8.95 1.96 -7.91
N PHE A 59 8.09 0.97 -8.11
CA PHE A 59 8.07 0.14 -9.32
C PHE A 59 7.65 0.94 -10.56
N LEU A 60 6.61 1.77 -10.43
CA LEU A 60 6.07 2.60 -11.52
C LEU A 60 6.84 3.89 -11.76
N ALA A 61 7.64 4.36 -10.79
CA ALA A 61 8.48 5.54 -10.96
C ALA A 61 9.52 5.38 -12.09
N GLN A 62 9.68 4.17 -12.64
CA GLN A 62 10.63 3.88 -13.71
C GLN A 62 10.11 2.90 -14.76
N SER A 63 10.79 2.92 -15.91
CA SER A 63 10.83 1.82 -16.88
C SER A 63 11.62 0.66 -16.26
N PHE A 64 11.04 0.01 -15.24
CA PHE A 64 11.72 -1.07 -14.52
C PHE A 64 11.95 -2.27 -15.45
N GLU A 65 13.22 -2.58 -15.69
CA GLU A 65 13.62 -3.74 -16.49
C GLU A 65 14.02 -4.92 -15.58
N PRO A 66 13.85 -6.17 -16.04
CA PRO A 66 14.31 -7.35 -15.31
C PRO A 66 15.78 -7.23 -14.87
N GLY A 67 16.05 -7.50 -13.60
CA GLY A 67 17.40 -7.45 -13.02
C GLY A 67 17.76 -6.13 -12.32
N GLN A 68 16.88 -5.13 -12.32
CA GLN A 68 17.13 -3.83 -11.68
C GLN A 68 16.73 -3.76 -10.19
N ASN A 69 16.63 -4.91 -9.49
CA ASN A 69 16.20 -4.96 -8.08
C ASN A 69 17.03 -4.06 -7.15
N LEU A 70 18.35 -4.00 -7.35
CA LEU A 70 19.23 -3.11 -6.57
C LEU A 70 18.83 -1.63 -6.72
N HIS A 71 18.47 -1.23 -7.94
CA HIS A 71 18.05 0.13 -8.19
C HIS A 71 16.67 0.41 -7.58
N PHE A 72 15.75 -0.55 -7.66
CA PHE A 72 14.46 -0.47 -6.96
C PHE A 72 14.65 -0.27 -5.44
N PHE A 73 15.53 -1.03 -4.79
CA PHE A 73 15.81 -0.84 -3.36
C PHE A 73 16.42 0.52 -3.06
N TYR A 74 17.32 1.01 -3.92
CA TYR A 74 17.87 2.37 -3.78
C TYR A 74 16.77 3.45 -3.84
N LEU A 75 15.75 3.31 -4.70
CA LEU A 75 14.65 4.28 -4.77
C LEU A 75 13.81 4.28 -3.49
N VAL A 76 13.51 3.09 -2.99
CA VAL A 76 12.81 2.92 -1.71
C VAL A 76 13.61 3.56 -0.59
N GLU A 77 14.89 3.21 -0.45
CA GLU A 77 15.75 3.77 0.59
C GLU A 77 15.86 5.28 0.49
N ARG A 78 16.02 5.82 -0.72
CA ARG A 78 16.09 7.28 -0.93
C ARG A 78 14.80 7.97 -0.47
N TYR A 79 13.64 7.38 -0.75
CA TYR A 79 12.36 7.89 -0.26
C TYR A 79 12.31 7.85 1.27
N LEU A 80 12.67 6.73 1.89
CA LEU A 80 12.64 6.59 3.35
C LEU A 80 13.66 7.50 4.06
N VAL A 81 14.86 7.67 3.50
CA VAL A 81 15.89 8.58 4.02
C VAL A 81 15.41 10.02 3.97
N ASP A 82 14.71 10.43 2.91
CA ASP A 82 14.12 11.76 2.82
C ASP A 82 13.09 11.97 3.95
N LEU A 83 12.23 10.99 4.22
CA LEU A 83 11.29 11.03 5.35
C LEU A 83 12.00 11.14 6.70
N ILE A 84 12.99 10.28 6.95
CA ILE A 84 13.76 10.26 8.20
C ILE A 84 14.51 11.59 8.38
N SER A 85 15.07 12.15 7.31
CA SER A 85 15.81 13.42 7.35
C SER A 85 14.94 14.62 7.75
N LYS A 86 13.62 14.50 7.56
CA LYS A 86 12.61 15.49 7.97
C LYS A 86 12.03 15.21 9.35
N GLY A 87 12.62 14.28 10.11
CA GLY A 87 12.17 13.90 11.44
C GLY A 87 10.94 12.99 11.46
N GLY A 88 10.57 12.40 10.31
CA GLY A 88 9.43 11.49 10.22
C GLY A 88 9.65 10.21 11.03
N GLN A 89 8.68 9.87 11.87
CA GLN A 89 8.63 8.60 12.59
C GLN A 89 7.54 7.73 11.97
N PHE A 90 7.87 6.52 11.54
CA PHE A 90 6.88 5.68 10.86
C PHE A 90 7.14 4.19 11.01
N ALA A 91 6.08 3.42 10.78
CA ALA A 91 6.16 1.99 10.47
C ALA A 91 5.65 1.74 9.05
N ILE A 92 6.24 0.75 8.38
CA ILE A 92 5.79 0.29 7.06
C ILE A 92 4.96 -0.98 7.25
N VAL A 93 3.72 -0.96 6.74
CA VAL A 93 2.75 -2.05 6.94
C VAL A 93 2.52 -2.78 5.63
N PHE A 94 2.62 -4.12 5.67
CA PHE A 94 2.27 -5.02 4.58
C PHE A 94 1.16 -5.97 5.06
N PHE A 95 -0.05 -5.81 4.55
CA PHE A 95 -1.15 -6.73 4.87
C PHE A 95 -1.03 -8.05 4.10
N LYS A 96 -1.47 -9.15 4.69
CA LYS A 96 -1.44 -10.46 4.00
C LYS A 96 -2.46 -10.52 2.86
N ASP A 97 -3.63 -9.96 3.04
CA ASP A 97 -4.70 -9.94 2.04
C ASP A 97 -4.36 -9.07 0.81
N ALA A 98 -3.46 -8.09 0.95
CA ALA A 98 -2.94 -7.30 -0.16
C ALA A 98 -2.26 -8.17 -1.24
N GLU A 99 -1.78 -9.39 -0.89
CA GLU A 99 -1.25 -10.34 -1.88
C GLU A 99 -2.26 -10.69 -2.97
N TYR A 100 -3.56 -10.66 -2.66
CA TYR A 100 -4.63 -10.92 -3.63
C TYR A 100 -4.73 -9.85 -4.72
N ALA A 101 -4.22 -8.64 -4.49
CA ALA A 101 -4.17 -7.60 -5.51
C ALA A 101 -3.22 -7.97 -6.67
N TYR A 102 -2.25 -8.84 -6.41
CA TYR A 102 -1.23 -9.25 -7.38
C TYR A 102 -1.61 -10.50 -8.19
N PHE A 103 -2.85 -11.01 -8.08
CA PHE A 103 -3.27 -12.21 -8.81
C PHE A 103 -3.06 -12.11 -10.34
N ASN A 104 -3.23 -10.92 -10.90
CA ASN A 104 -3.02 -10.68 -12.33
C ASN A 104 -1.56 -10.40 -12.70
N PHE A 105 -0.70 -10.18 -11.70
CA PHE A 105 0.72 -9.81 -11.85
C PHE A 105 1.59 -10.57 -10.82
N PRO A 106 1.57 -11.92 -10.83
CA PRO A 106 2.22 -12.74 -9.80
C PRO A 106 3.75 -12.54 -9.74
N GLU A 107 4.38 -12.01 -10.79
CA GLU A 107 5.78 -11.61 -10.84
C GLU A 107 6.15 -10.52 -9.83
N LEU A 108 5.17 -9.78 -9.30
CA LEU A 108 5.37 -8.78 -8.27
C LEU A 108 5.46 -9.38 -6.86
N LEU A 109 4.95 -10.60 -6.64
CA LEU A 109 5.01 -11.25 -5.31
C LEU A 109 6.45 -11.53 -4.86
N PRO A 110 7.37 -12.07 -5.70
CA PRO A 110 8.78 -12.16 -5.35
C PRO A 110 9.42 -10.80 -5.04
N LEU A 111 9.10 -9.75 -5.81
CA LEU A 111 9.63 -8.41 -5.57
C LEU A 111 9.13 -7.84 -4.23
N ARG A 112 7.85 -8.03 -3.92
CA ARG A 112 7.25 -7.70 -2.63
C ARG A 112 7.95 -8.41 -1.47
N ARG A 113 8.17 -9.72 -1.60
CA ARG A 113 8.88 -10.48 -0.57
C ARG A 113 10.32 -10.02 -0.42
N ALA A 114 11.00 -9.72 -1.52
CA ALA A 114 12.37 -9.21 -1.51
C ALA A 114 12.44 -7.82 -0.86
N LEU A 115 11.46 -6.94 -1.09
CA LEU A 115 11.35 -5.65 -0.42
C LEU A 115 11.17 -5.80 1.09
N ILE A 116 10.24 -6.64 1.54
CA ILE A 116 10.03 -6.91 2.96
C ILE A 116 11.33 -7.38 3.62
N LEU A 117 11.98 -8.40 3.04
CA LEU A 117 13.24 -8.92 3.56
C LEU A 117 14.35 -7.86 3.59
N HIS A 118 14.44 -7.04 2.55
CA HIS A 118 15.41 -5.96 2.49
C HIS A 118 15.20 -4.96 3.62
N LEU A 119 13.97 -4.50 3.82
CA LEU A 119 13.64 -3.56 4.89
C LEU A 119 13.92 -4.15 6.28
N GLU A 120 13.50 -5.40 6.52
CA GLU A 120 13.68 -6.10 7.80
C GLU A 120 15.16 -6.34 8.18
N HIS A 121 16.04 -6.58 7.21
CA HIS A 121 17.42 -7.03 7.48
C HIS A 121 18.49 -5.98 7.19
N ASN A 122 18.23 -5.03 6.29
CA ASN A 122 19.23 -4.06 5.82
C ASN A 122 18.91 -2.62 6.26
N THR A 123 17.78 -2.40 6.94
CA THR A 123 17.40 -1.06 7.43
C THR A 123 17.03 -1.13 8.90
N THR A 124 16.87 0.04 9.53
CA THR A 124 16.37 0.17 10.91
C THR A 124 14.88 0.49 10.97
N VAL A 125 14.18 0.41 9.84
CA VAL A 125 12.76 0.76 9.75
C VAL A 125 11.91 -0.32 10.39
N ASP A 126 10.85 0.10 11.09
CA ASP A 126 9.87 -0.82 11.66
C ASP A 126 8.95 -1.35 10.55
N VAL A 127 9.02 -2.67 10.29
CA VAL A 127 8.24 -3.35 9.25
C VAL A 127 7.22 -4.28 9.89
N ARG A 128 5.94 -4.09 9.58
CA ARG A 128 4.81 -4.87 10.13
C ARG A 128 4.16 -5.72 9.05
N THR A 129 4.29 -7.05 9.18
CA THR A 129 3.80 -8.03 8.18
C THR A 129 2.79 -9.03 8.75
N THR A 130 2.43 -8.88 10.02
CA THR A 130 1.66 -9.89 10.78
C THR A 130 0.15 -9.76 10.57
N PHE A 131 -0.33 -8.56 10.26
CA PHE A 131 -1.75 -8.24 10.09
C PHE A 131 -2.35 -8.95 8.88
N SER A 132 -3.53 -9.52 9.04
CA SER A 132 -4.24 -10.14 7.91
C SER A 132 -4.71 -9.10 6.90
N GLY A 133 -5.34 -8.01 7.37
CA GLY A 133 -5.91 -6.94 6.54
C GLY A 133 -6.30 -5.71 7.33
N CYS A 134 -6.68 -4.63 6.64
CA CYS A 134 -7.05 -3.35 7.26
C CYS A 134 -8.38 -3.37 8.05
N LEU A 135 -9.16 -4.45 7.94
CA LEU A 135 -10.39 -4.66 8.71
C LEU A 135 -10.21 -5.67 9.86
N SER A 136 -8.99 -6.17 10.06
CA SER A 136 -8.69 -7.19 11.05
C SER A 136 -8.66 -6.64 12.47
N GLN A 137 -8.96 -7.50 13.45
CA GLN A 137 -8.95 -7.09 14.85
C GLN A 137 -7.53 -6.74 15.31
N GLU A 138 -6.53 -7.50 14.87
CA GLU A 138 -5.13 -7.23 15.20
C GLU A 138 -4.65 -5.87 14.68
N TRP A 139 -5.17 -5.44 13.52
CA TRP A 139 -4.90 -4.11 12.98
C TRP A 139 -5.59 -3.02 13.81
N GLN A 140 -6.86 -3.21 14.16
CA GLN A 140 -7.61 -2.26 14.98
C GLN A 140 -6.93 -2.04 16.33
N THR A 141 -6.55 -3.11 17.02
CA THR A 141 -5.81 -3.03 18.29
C THR A 141 -4.48 -2.30 18.12
N PHE A 142 -3.74 -2.57 17.04
CA PHE A 142 -2.51 -1.83 16.76
C PHE A 142 -2.76 -0.32 16.58
N LEU A 143 -3.82 0.08 15.87
CA LEU A 143 -4.16 1.49 15.69
C LEU A 143 -4.53 2.16 17.02
N GLU A 144 -5.28 1.47 17.87
CA GLU A 144 -5.64 1.93 19.21
C GLU A 144 -4.42 2.09 20.13
N ASP A 145 -3.41 1.22 19.99
CA ASP A 145 -2.20 1.27 20.82
C ASP A 145 -1.18 2.31 20.32
N SER A 146 -1.09 2.49 19.00
CA SER A 146 -0.03 3.29 18.37
C SER A 146 -0.42 4.74 18.03
N TYR A 147 -1.72 5.05 17.96
CA TYR A 147 -2.26 6.39 17.67
C TYR A 147 -1.55 7.10 16.49
N PRO A 148 -1.50 6.48 15.30
CA PRO A 148 -0.84 7.09 14.16
C PRO A 148 -1.60 8.33 13.66
N TYR A 149 -0.84 9.28 13.14
CA TYR A 149 -1.33 10.45 12.43
C TYR A 149 -1.73 10.10 10.99
N PHE A 150 -2.81 10.69 10.49
CA PHE A 150 -3.39 10.45 9.16
C PHE A 150 -3.60 11.76 8.40
#